data_AF-A0A5E4R340-F1
#
_entry.id   AF-A0A5E4R340-F1
#
_cell.length_a   1.000
_cell.length_b   1.000
_cell.length_c   1.000
_cell.angle_alpha   90.00
_cell.angle_beta   90.00
_cell.angle_gamma   90.00
#
_symmetry.space_group_name_H-M   'P 1'
#
loop_
_entity.id
_entity.type
_entity.pdbx_description
1 polymer ?
#
loop_
_entity_poly.entity_id
_entity_poly.type
_entity_poly.pdbx_seq_one_letter_code
_entity_poly.pdbx_strand_id
1 'polypeptide(L)'
;MVEQIGKTAGNPIKEGHILKCTRIAKLNKDSPRPRTVLVKLFSPIIRDQFYASIIKFNKNKTKDDRLNTSHLGLAGETQGVFIMEHLSTEAKALHAQARNICCNARTRAYFNFGDFNIPAVDYLSASPRTCLIDCMSENNLLQHNDVRNSFNKTLDLVLSNVGNTQVINCSVCLSKLDKYHPPLEISVDLGVEELVTSKRCKRPDFFSADYDQVNSDLEKITWTEVLSNSLGVNGMVSCFYSVFKDIIKTRIPLKPIKSNQYPHWYTRKLIKRVKEKEKYRIQFKKFGISLDEIEFKLLRFRCEILINSCYKSYTDRVEASIKSNTKYFWTYLKQRRNNKCEFPASMVYNNQTFTDGVSICDQFDNHFSS
;
A
#
# COMPACT_ATOMS: atom_id res chain seq x y z
N MET A 1 -40.29 8.45 3.62
CA MET A 1 -38.88 8.72 3.24
C MET A 1 -38.16 7.46 2.75
N VAL A 2 -38.04 6.40 3.56
CA VAL A 2 -37.35 5.15 3.16
C VAL A 2 -37.96 4.50 1.91
N GLU A 3 -39.29 4.45 1.83
CA GLU A 3 -40.00 3.94 0.65
C GLU A 3 -39.71 4.76 -0.61
N GLN A 4 -39.63 6.09 -0.48
CA GLN A 4 -39.32 7.00 -1.57
C GLN A 4 -37.89 6.78 -2.07
N ILE A 5 -36.93 6.60 -1.15
CA ILE A 5 -35.55 6.23 -1.50
C ILE A 5 -35.55 4.92 -2.31
N GLY A 6 -36.30 3.91 -1.85
CA GLY A 6 -36.40 2.62 -2.54
C GLY A 6 -36.95 2.76 -3.95
N LYS A 7 -38.03 3.52 -4.12
CA LYS A 7 -38.62 3.82 -5.44
C LYS A 7 -37.59 4.51 -6.35
N THR A 8 -36.91 5.54 -5.87
CA THR A 8 -35.90 6.28 -6.66
C THR A 8 -34.69 5.42 -7.04
N ALA A 9 -34.27 4.51 -6.15
CA ALA A 9 -33.15 3.59 -6.41
C ALA A 9 -33.53 2.35 -7.23
N GLY A 10 -34.80 2.19 -7.62
CA GLY A 10 -35.28 1.04 -8.39
C GLY A 10 -35.46 -0.25 -7.55
N ASN A 11 -35.58 -0.13 -6.23
CA ASN A 11 -35.88 -1.23 -5.31
C ASN A 11 -36.97 -0.79 -4.30
N PRO A 12 -38.26 -0.90 -4.65
CA PRO A 12 -39.35 -0.39 -3.82
C PRO A 12 -39.46 -1.16 -2.49
N ILE A 13 -39.22 -0.45 -1.39
CA ILE A 13 -39.46 -0.96 -0.02
C ILE A 13 -40.92 -0.71 0.34
N LYS A 14 -41.59 -1.76 0.86
CA LYS A 14 -42.95 -1.70 1.42
C LYS A 14 -42.88 -1.50 2.94
N GLU A 15 -43.94 -0.94 3.53
CA GLU A 15 -44.04 -0.71 4.98
C GLU A 15 -43.77 -1.98 5.81
N GLY A 16 -44.28 -3.14 5.39
CA GLY A 16 -44.04 -4.43 6.06
C GLY A 16 -42.58 -4.90 6.06
N HIS A 17 -41.69 -4.29 5.28
CA HIS A 17 -40.26 -4.59 5.29
C HIS A 17 -39.51 -3.79 6.38
N ILE A 18 -40.13 -2.79 7.00
CA ILE A 18 -39.50 -1.91 7.99
C ILE A 18 -39.95 -2.33 9.39
N LEU A 19 -39.04 -2.94 10.16
CA LEU A 19 -39.29 -3.31 11.56
C LEU A 19 -39.27 -2.10 12.49
N LYS A 20 -38.35 -1.16 12.27
CA LYS A 20 -38.16 0.00 13.13
C LYS A 20 -37.57 1.15 12.34
N CYS A 21 -38.08 2.36 12.54
CA CYS A 21 -37.51 3.58 11.98
C CYS A 21 -37.48 4.65 13.07
N THR A 22 -36.28 5.07 13.48
CA THR A 22 -36.11 6.02 14.59
C THR A 22 -34.99 7.00 14.31
N ARG A 23 -35.12 8.26 14.76
CA ARG A 23 -34.02 9.22 14.71
C ARG A 23 -33.04 8.98 15.86
N ILE A 24 -31.75 9.03 15.56
CA ILE A 24 -30.67 8.92 16.55
C ILE A 24 -30.40 10.32 17.12
N ALA A 25 -30.16 10.40 18.43
CA ALA A 25 -29.68 11.61 19.08
C ALA A 25 -28.32 12.04 18.50
N LYS A 26 -28.10 13.36 18.40
CA LYS A 26 -26.78 13.86 17.98
C LYS A 26 -25.81 13.77 19.15
N LEU A 27 -24.58 13.35 18.86
CA LEU A 27 -23.48 13.41 19.81
C LEU A 27 -23.12 14.88 20.14
N ASN A 28 -23.09 15.74 19.12
CA ASN A 28 -22.99 17.19 19.26
C ASN A 28 -24.37 17.84 19.02
N LYS A 29 -24.95 18.41 20.07
CA LYS A 29 -26.29 19.02 20.03
C LYS A 29 -26.34 20.29 19.17
N ASP A 30 -25.23 20.99 19.02
CA ASP A 30 -25.12 22.30 18.34
C ASP A 30 -24.91 22.16 16.82
N SER A 31 -24.73 20.95 16.31
CA SER A 31 -24.54 20.74 14.87
C SER A 31 -25.79 21.13 14.08
N PRO A 32 -25.68 21.95 13.02
CA PRO A 32 -26.81 22.34 12.18
C PRO A 32 -27.33 21.19 11.29
N ARG A 33 -26.58 20.08 11.19
CA ARG A 33 -26.95 18.93 10.34
C ARG A 33 -28.18 18.20 10.88
N PRO A 34 -29.06 17.63 10.04
CA PRO A 34 -30.21 16.87 10.51
C PRO A 34 -29.80 15.61 11.29
N ARG A 35 -30.69 15.13 12.19
CA ARG A 35 -30.46 13.88 12.93
C ARG A 35 -30.47 12.68 11.97
N THR A 36 -29.53 11.75 12.17
CA THR A 36 -29.48 10.48 11.43
C THR A 36 -30.74 9.66 11.69
N VAL A 37 -31.30 9.05 10.65
CA VAL A 37 -32.40 8.09 10.76
C VAL A 37 -31.83 6.68 10.76
N LEU A 38 -32.14 5.90 11.80
CA LEU A 38 -31.86 4.48 11.87
C LEU A 38 -33.07 3.70 11.38
N VAL A 39 -32.84 2.78 10.44
CA VAL A 39 -33.88 1.91 9.89
C VAL A 39 -33.45 0.46 10.11
N LYS A 40 -34.28 -0.32 10.81
CA LYS A 40 -34.17 -1.76 10.94
C LYS A 40 -35.13 -2.40 9.93
N LEU A 41 -34.59 -3.18 9.01
CA LEU A 41 -35.37 -3.92 8.02
C LEU A 41 -35.64 -5.34 8.52
N PHE A 42 -36.72 -5.95 8.03
CA PHE A 42 -37.20 -7.27 8.42
C PHE A 42 -36.17 -8.38 8.15
N SER A 43 -35.39 -8.25 7.07
CA SER A 43 -34.38 -9.24 6.68
C SER A 43 -33.07 -8.56 6.24
N PRO A 44 -31.91 -9.14 6.58
CA PRO A 44 -30.61 -8.74 6.04
C PRO A 44 -30.60 -8.75 4.50
N ILE A 45 -31.30 -9.69 3.85
CA ILE A 45 -31.36 -9.78 2.38
C ILE A 45 -32.00 -8.52 1.79
N ILE A 46 -33.11 -8.06 2.38
CA ILE A 46 -33.79 -6.83 1.93
C ILE A 46 -32.90 -5.61 2.15
N ARG A 47 -32.17 -5.58 3.27
CA ARG A 47 -31.19 -4.52 3.57
C ARG A 47 -30.09 -4.48 2.51
N ASP A 48 -29.52 -5.62 2.16
CA ASP A 48 -28.39 -5.69 1.24
C ASP A 48 -28.82 -5.37 -0.20
N GLN A 49 -29.99 -5.85 -0.62
CA GLN A 49 -30.61 -5.48 -1.90
C GLN A 49 -30.89 -3.97 -1.97
N PHE A 50 -31.42 -3.38 -0.89
CA PHE A 50 -31.66 -1.94 -0.81
C PHE A 50 -30.34 -1.17 -0.92
N TYR A 51 -29.33 -1.57 -0.14
CA TYR A 51 -28.01 -0.95 -0.16
C TYR A 51 -27.33 -1.04 -1.53
N ALA A 52 -27.35 -2.21 -2.16
CA ALA A 52 -26.81 -2.44 -3.50
C ALA A 52 -27.52 -1.59 -4.58
N SER A 53 -28.85 -1.44 -4.48
CA SER A 53 -29.63 -0.60 -5.40
C SER A 53 -29.20 0.88 -5.34
N ILE A 54 -28.88 1.39 -4.15
CA ILE A 54 -28.41 2.76 -3.95
C ILE A 54 -26.99 2.95 -4.48
N ILE A 55 -26.10 1.96 -4.26
CA ILE A 55 -24.75 1.97 -4.85
C ILE A 55 -24.85 2.02 -6.38
N LYS A 56 -25.72 1.17 -6.96
CA LYS A 56 -25.95 1.13 -8.41
C LYS A 56 -26.53 2.45 -8.92
N PHE A 57 -27.48 3.05 -8.21
CA PHE A 57 -28.07 4.35 -8.56
C PHE A 57 -27.03 5.48 -8.57
N ASN A 58 -26.11 5.49 -7.61
CA ASN A 58 -25.06 6.50 -7.50
C ASN A 58 -23.87 6.25 -8.45
N LYS A 59 -23.76 5.05 -9.01
CA LYS A 59 -22.67 4.67 -9.92
C LYS A 59 -22.74 5.52 -11.19
N ASN A 60 -21.60 6.05 -11.62
CA ASN A 60 -21.45 6.90 -12.82
C ASN A 60 -22.19 8.26 -12.78
N LYS A 61 -22.76 8.66 -11.64
CA LYS A 61 -23.38 9.98 -11.45
C LYS A 61 -22.41 11.00 -10.86
N THR A 62 -22.54 12.25 -11.31
CA THR A 62 -21.83 13.40 -10.73
C THR A 62 -22.29 13.63 -9.28
N LYS A 63 -21.55 14.42 -8.51
CA LYS A 63 -21.83 14.63 -7.08
C LYS A 63 -23.24 15.18 -6.83
N ASP A 64 -23.74 16.01 -7.74
CA ASP A 64 -25.03 16.69 -7.61
C ASP A 64 -26.20 15.79 -8.03
N ASP A 65 -25.96 14.84 -8.94
CA ASP A 65 -26.97 13.88 -9.43
C ASP A 65 -27.12 12.62 -8.57
N ARG A 66 -26.23 12.43 -7.59
CA ARG A 66 -26.35 11.34 -6.60
C ARG A 66 -27.60 11.54 -5.73
N LEU A 67 -27.99 10.50 -5.00
CA LEU A 67 -29.14 10.54 -4.11
C LEU A 67 -29.09 11.79 -3.21
N ASN A 68 -30.11 12.62 -3.31
CA ASN A 68 -30.17 13.95 -2.69
C ASN A 68 -31.62 14.26 -2.24
N THR A 69 -31.83 15.40 -1.59
CA THR A 69 -33.12 15.80 -1.03
C THR A 69 -34.22 16.01 -2.08
N SER A 70 -33.89 16.43 -3.32
CA SER A 70 -34.90 16.61 -4.37
C SER A 70 -35.48 15.28 -4.85
N HIS A 71 -34.67 14.22 -4.91
CA HIS A 71 -35.13 12.85 -5.17
C HIS A 71 -36.12 12.31 -4.11
N LEU A 72 -36.19 12.96 -2.94
CA LEU A 72 -37.09 12.62 -1.84
C LEU A 72 -38.33 13.51 -1.78
N GLY A 73 -38.45 14.50 -2.68
CA GLY A 73 -39.53 15.49 -2.67
C GLY A 73 -39.44 16.47 -1.51
N LEU A 74 -38.26 16.67 -0.92
CA LEU A 74 -38.06 17.63 0.16
C LEU A 74 -37.80 19.02 -0.43
N ALA A 75 -38.57 20.01 0.01
CA ALA A 75 -38.40 21.41 -0.39
C ALA A 75 -37.14 22.03 0.24
N GLY A 76 -36.49 22.94 -0.48
CA GLY A 76 -35.29 23.66 -0.03
C GLY A 76 -34.04 23.37 -0.86
N GLU A 77 -32.88 23.72 -0.34
CA GLU A 77 -31.59 23.48 -1.01
C GLU A 77 -31.31 21.98 -1.20
N THR A 78 -30.77 21.63 -2.37
CA THR A 78 -30.40 20.25 -2.70
C THR A 78 -29.20 19.81 -1.86
N GLN A 79 -29.42 18.86 -0.95
CA GLN A 79 -28.38 18.28 -0.11
C GLN A 79 -28.23 16.79 -0.40
N GLY A 80 -27.00 16.30 -0.43
CA GLY A 80 -26.71 14.87 -0.61
C GLY A 80 -27.24 14.03 0.54
N VAL A 81 -27.89 12.91 0.20
CA VAL A 81 -28.43 11.94 1.16
C VAL A 81 -27.54 10.71 1.14
N PHE A 82 -26.93 10.41 2.29
CA PHE A 82 -25.99 9.29 2.42
C PHE A 82 -26.62 8.16 3.20
N ILE A 83 -26.51 6.95 2.64
CA ILE A 83 -27.00 5.72 3.26
C ILE A 83 -25.79 4.84 3.51
N MET A 84 -25.66 4.40 4.76
CA MET A 84 -24.52 3.65 5.25
C MET A 84 -25.04 2.54 6.16
N GLU A 85 -24.34 1.41 6.19
CA GLU A 85 -24.60 0.38 7.18
C GLU A 85 -24.32 0.90 8.59
N HIS A 86 -25.17 0.50 9.54
CA HIS A 86 -24.98 0.84 10.93
C HIS A 86 -23.94 -0.09 11.56
N LEU A 87 -22.72 0.41 11.69
CA LEU A 87 -21.67 -0.21 12.50
C LEU A 87 -21.64 0.44 13.89
N SER A 88 -21.33 -0.36 14.93
CA SER A 88 -21.08 0.15 16.28
C SER A 88 -19.91 1.14 16.28
N THR A 89 -19.82 1.98 17.31
CA THR A 89 -18.76 2.98 17.43
C THR A 89 -17.38 2.32 17.48
N GLU A 90 -17.31 1.19 18.18
CA GLU A 90 -16.12 0.34 18.35
C GLU A 90 -15.71 -0.27 17.00
N ALA A 91 -16.66 -0.85 16.25
CA ALA A 91 -16.39 -1.44 14.94
C ALA A 91 -15.95 -0.39 13.91
N LYS A 92 -16.49 0.83 13.97
CA LYS A 92 -16.05 1.95 13.12
C LYS A 92 -14.63 2.39 13.45
N ALA A 93 -14.30 2.47 14.74
CA ALA A 93 -12.95 2.80 15.20
C ALA A 93 -11.95 1.72 14.76
N LEU A 94 -12.30 0.44 14.94
CA LEU A 94 -11.49 -0.70 14.54
C LEU A 94 -11.27 -0.73 13.02
N HIS A 95 -12.32 -0.59 12.21
CA HIS A 95 -12.18 -0.51 10.74
C HIS A 95 -11.38 0.72 10.29
N ALA A 96 -11.47 1.84 10.99
CA ALA A 96 -10.68 3.04 10.68
C ALA A 96 -9.19 2.83 11.01
N GLN A 97 -8.89 2.22 12.16
CA GLN A 97 -7.53 1.87 12.56
C GLN A 97 -6.92 0.83 11.62
N ALA A 98 -7.65 -0.26 11.33
CA ALA A 98 -7.22 -1.29 10.38
C ALA A 98 -6.93 -0.70 9.00
N ARG A 99 -7.81 0.15 8.45
CA ARG A 99 -7.56 0.82 7.15
C ARG A 99 -6.37 1.77 7.19
N ASN A 100 -6.19 2.53 8.28
CA ASN A 100 -5.03 3.42 8.42
C ASN A 100 -3.71 2.64 8.51
N ILE A 101 -3.74 1.45 9.10
CA ILE A 101 -2.57 0.56 9.20
C ILE A 101 -2.27 -0.09 7.85
N CYS A 102 -3.30 -0.61 7.16
CA CYS A 102 -3.16 -1.27 5.86
C CYS A 102 -2.76 -0.31 4.73
N CYS A 103 -3.30 0.91 4.71
CA CYS A 103 -2.96 1.91 3.68
C CYS A 103 -1.54 2.47 3.80
N ASN A 104 -0.85 2.27 4.94
CA ASN A 104 0.46 2.87 5.21
C ASN A 104 1.62 1.86 5.29
N ALA A 105 1.38 0.55 5.35
CA ALA A 105 2.42 -0.45 5.63
C ALA A 105 2.71 -1.34 4.41
N ARG A 106 3.97 -1.33 3.96
CA ARG A 106 4.42 -1.88 2.67
C ARG A 106 4.97 -3.31 2.70
N THR A 107 5.29 -3.86 3.87
CA THR A 107 5.79 -5.24 4.14
C THR A 107 6.45 -5.19 5.52
N ARG A 108 5.69 -5.42 6.58
CA ARG A 108 6.25 -5.61 7.93
C ARG A 108 5.47 -6.68 8.67
N ALA A 109 6.13 -7.36 9.58
CA ALA A 109 5.50 -8.20 10.58
C ALA A 109 4.39 -7.40 11.31
N TYR A 110 3.18 -7.95 11.34
CA TYR A 110 2.00 -7.38 11.98
C TYR A 110 1.72 -8.17 13.25
N PHE A 111 1.41 -7.46 14.33
CA PHE A 111 0.92 -8.06 15.56
C PHE A 111 -0.29 -7.27 16.03
N ASN A 112 -1.42 -7.94 16.16
CA ASN A 112 -2.59 -7.41 16.84
C ASN A 112 -2.82 -8.24 18.10
N PHE A 113 -2.88 -7.54 19.23
CA PHE A 113 -3.17 -8.10 20.54
C PHE A 113 -4.41 -7.40 21.06
N GLY A 114 -5.37 -8.14 21.59
CA GLY A 114 -6.52 -7.53 22.22
C GLY A 114 -7.53 -8.52 22.75
N ASP A 115 -8.40 -8.01 23.62
CA ASP A 115 -9.63 -8.66 24.04
C ASP A 115 -10.69 -8.41 22.97
N PHE A 116 -10.97 -9.44 22.18
CA PHE A 116 -11.98 -9.36 21.13
C PHE A 116 -13.36 -9.78 21.64
N ASN A 117 -13.44 -10.32 22.86
CA ASN A 117 -14.65 -10.89 23.46
C ASN A 117 -15.41 -11.84 22.50
N ILE A 118 -14.66 -12.52 21.63
CA ILE A 118 -15.16 -13.51 20.68
C ILE A 118 -14.51 -14.85 21.08
N PRO A 119 -15.30 -15.85 21.52
CA PRO A 119 -14.77 -17.19 21.73
C PRO A 119 -14.23 -17.72 20.40
N ALA A 120 -13.08 -18.41 20.46
CA ALA A 120 -12.34 -19.04 19.36
C ALA A 120 -13.14 -19.24 18.04
N VAL A 121 -12.53 -18.81 16.94
CA VAL A 121 -13.10 -18.66 15.60
C VAL A 121 -13.72 -19.96 15.08
N ASP A 122 -15.03 -20.13 15.25
CA ASP A 122 -15.81 -21.15 14.55
C ASP A 122 -16.24 -20.63 13.17
N TYR A 123 -15.79 -21.31 12.11
CA TYR A 123 -15.90 -20.91 10.70
C TYR A 123 -17.33 -20.94 10.09
N LEU A 124 -18.37 -21.19 10.89
CA LEU A 124 -19.67 -21.69 10.39
C LEU A 124 -20.86 -20.72 10.54
N SER A 125 -20.69 -19.47 10.98
CA SER A 125 -21.83 -18.53 11.11
C SER A 125 -21.56 -17.08 10.68
N ALA A 126 -22.43 -16.57 9.81
CA ALA A 126 -22.45 -15.19 9.33
C ALA A 126 -22.77 -14.22 10.47
N SER A 127 -21.73 -13.57 11.02
CA SER A 127 -21.79 -12.60 12.11
C SER A 127 -20.58 -11.66 12.01
N PRO A 128 -20.36 -10.67 12.90
CA PRO A 128 -19.13 -9.86 12.93
C PRO A 128 -17.81 -10.67 12.88
N ARG A 129 -17.89 -11.98 13.16
CA ARG A 129 -16.82 -12.97 12.99
C ARG A 129 -16.39 -13.17 11.54
N THR A 130 -17.28 -13.17 10.55
CA THR A 130 -16.89 -13.36 9.14
C THR A 130 -16.05 -12.20 8.65
N CYS A 131 -16.40 -10.96 8.99
CA CYS A 131 -15.57 -9.80 8.65
C CYS A 131 -14.16 -9.87 9.27
N LEU A 132 -14.03 -10.45 10.47
CA LEU A 132 -12.72 -10.66 11.10
C LEU A 132 -11.94 -11.76 10.38
N ILE A 133 -12.58 -12.88 10.02
CA ILE A 133 -11.97 -13.97 9.26
C ILE A 133 -11.54 -13.50 7.88
N ASP A 134 -12.40 -12.78 7.17
CA ASP A 134 -12.11 -12.19 5.87
C ASP A 134 -10.90 -11.25 5.97
N CYS A 135 -10.88 -10.40 7.00
CA CYS A 135 -9.73 -9.53 7.29
C CYS A 135 -8.46 -10.31 7.60
N MET A 136 -8.55 -11.39 8.40
CA MET A 136 -7.41 -12.25 8.70
C MET A 136 -6.86 -12.90 7.43
N SER A 137 -7.73 -13.44 6.58
CA SER A 137 -7.37 -14.05 5.31
C SER A 137 -6.79 -13.04 4.31
N GLU A 138 -7.40 -11.85 4.18
CA GLU A 138 -6.91 -10.79 3.28
C GLU A 138 -5.52 -10.27 3.68
N ASN A 139 -5.16 -10.36 4.97
CA ASN A 139 -3.92 -9.84 5.51
C ASN A 139 -2.91 -10.94 5.95
N ASN A 140 -3.17 -12.21 5.60
CA ASN A 140 -2.38 -13.37 6.01
C ASN A 140 -2.10 -13.41 7.54
N LEU A 141 -3.08 -13.04 8.36
CA LEU A 141 -2.97 -13.06 9.82
C LEU A 141 -3.38 -14.43 10.36
N LEU A 142 -2.49 -15.04 11.13
CA LEU A 142 -2.72 -16.28 11.86
C LEU A 142 -3.02 -15.96 13.34
N GLN A 143 -3.87 -16.76 13.97
CA GLN A 143 -4.08 -16.69 15.42
C GLN A 143 -3.04 -17.59 16.10
N HIS A 144 -2.38 -17.08 17.14
CA HIS A 144 -1.27 -17.76 17.84
C HIS A 144 -1.52 -18.02 19.34
N ASN A 145 -2.63 -17.54 19.91
CA ASN A 145 -2.91 -17.70 21.33
C ASN A 145 -3.79 -18.92 21.62
N ASP A 146 -3.19 -19.97 22.15
CA ASP A 146 -3.88 -21.18 22.62
C ASP A 146 -4.14 -21.18 24.14
N VAL A 147 -3.75 -20.14 24.86
CA VAL A 147 -3.93 -20.06 26.32
C VAL A 147 -5.41 -19.86 26.66
N ARG A 148 -5.95 -20.77 27.47
CA ARG A 148 -7.35 -20.73 27.91
C ARG A 148 -7.47 -20.13 29.30
N ASN A 149 -8.57 -19.41 29.52
CA ASN A 149 -8.90 -18.85 30.83
C ASN A 149 -9.47 -19.90 31.79
N SER A 150 -9.82 -19.48 33.00
CA SER A 150 -10.40 -20.33 34.06
C SER A 150 -11.72 -21.04 33.69
N PHE A 151 -12.36 -20.61 32.60
CA PHE A 151 -13.59 -21.19 32.05
C PHE A 151 -13.35 -21.97 30.75
N ASN A 152 -12.10 -22.33 30.44
CA ASN A 152 -11.70 -23.08 29.25
C ASN A 152 -12.05 -22.35 27.92
N LYS A 153 -12.06 -21.01 27.94
CA LYS A 153 -12.30 -20.14 26.77
C LYS A 153 -11.07 -19.30 26.44
N THR A 154 -10.92 -18.95 25.17
CA THR A 154 -9.95 -17.96 24.67
C THR A 154 -10.71 -16.71 24.25
N LEU A 155 -10.47 -15.59 24.93
CA LEU A 155 -11.10 -14.29 24.65
C LEU A 155 -10.09 -13.31 24.03
N ASP A 156 -8.85 -13.41 24.48
CA ASP A 156 -7.73 -12.61 23.98
C ASP A 156 -7.17 -13.25 22.71
N LEU A 157 -7.16 -12.50 21.61
CA LEU A 157 -6.57 -12.98 20.35
C LEU A 157 -5.21 -12.35 20.15
N VAL A 158 -4.26 -13.19 19.74
CA VAL A 158 -2.94 -12.79 19.26
C VAL A 158 -2.90 -13.12 17.78
N LEU A 159 -2.99 -12.09 16.93
CA LEU A 159 -3.03 -12.23 15.48
C LEU A 159 -1.72 -11.72 14.86
N SER A 160 -1.06 -12.54 14.05
CA SER A 160 0.16 -12.14 13.35
C SER A 160 0.36 -12.85 12.01
N ASN A 161 0.95 -12.16 11.04
CA ASN A 161 1.40 -12.75 9.78
C ASN A 161 2.80 -13.40 9.88
N VAL A 162 3.34 -13.51 11.08
CA VAL A 162 4.64 -14.13 11.38
C VAL A 162 4.40 -15.50 12.01
N GLY A 163 4.74 -16.55 11.27
CA GLY A 163 4.40 -17.94 11.62
C GLY A 163 5.12 -18.50 12.85
N ASN A 164 6.26 -17.94 13.25
CA ASN A 164 7.04 -18.34 14.43
C ASN A 164 6.69 -17.55 15.70
N THR A 165 5.49 -16.95 15.77
CA THR A 165 4.99 -16.31 16.98
C THR A 165 4.61 -17.37 18.01
N GLN A 166 5.15 -17.30 19.22
CA GLN A 166 4.83 -18.21 20.32
C GLN A 166 4.12 -17.46 21.43
N VAL A 167 3.02 -18.02 21.93
CA VAL A 167 2.25 -17.47 23.05
C VAL A 167 2.20 -18.51 24.16
N ILE A 168 2.65 -18.12 25.35
CA ILE A 168 2.61 -18.96 26.55
C ILE A 168 1.93 -18.22 27.71
N ASN A 169 1.49 -18.98 28.72
CA ASN A 169 0.97 -18.39 29.94
C ASN A 169 2.12 -17.79 30.75
N CYS A 170 2.01 -16.50 31.09
CA CYS A 170 3.07 -15.80 31.81
C CYS A 170 3.04 -16.18 33.29
N SER A 171 4.18 -16.62 33.81
CA SER A 171 4.34 -16.95 35.24
C SER A 171 4.53 -15.71 36.13
N VAL A 172 4.90 -14.57 35.54
CA VAL A 172 5.21 -13.32 36.26
C VAL A 172 4.10 -12.30 36.02
N CYS A 173 3.28 -12.05 37.05
CA CYS A 173 2.18 -11.09 36.96
C CYS A 173 2.61 -9.71 37.47
N LEU A 174 2.58 -8.70 36.59
CA LEU A 174 2.77 -7.29 36.97
C LEU A 174 1.51 -6.64 37.56
N SER A 175 0.36 -7.32 37.46
CA SER A 175 -0.94 -6.86 37.94
C SER A 175 -1.70 -8.00 38.63
N LYS A 176 -2.84 -7.67 39.26
CA LYS A 176 -3.73 -8.66 39.87
C LYS A 176 -4.29 -9.60 38.80
N LEU A 177 -4.27 -10.90 39.09
CA LEU A 177 -4.78 -11.96 38.22
C LEU A 177 -6.27 -11.76 37.93
N ASP A 178 -6.63 -11.71 36.65
CA ASP A 178 -8.00 -11.76 36.17
C ASP A 178 -8.38 -13.21 35.84
N LYS A 179 -9.59 -13.62 36.22
CA LYS A 179 -10.13 -14.97 35.94
C LYS A 179 -10.46 -15.15 34.46
N TYR A 180 -10.83 -14.07 33.77
CA TYR A 180 -11.24 -14.09 32.36
C TYR A 180 -10.07 -13.89 31.40
N HIS A 181 -9.04 -13.16 31.83
CA HIS A 181 -7.88 -12.76 31.02
C HIS A 181 -6.57 -13.26 31.67
N PRO A 182 -6.12 -14.48 31.34
CA PRO A 182 -4.84 -14.97 31.83
C PRO A 182 -3.69 -14.13 31.25
N PRO A 183 -2.61 -13.89 32.01
CA PRO A 183 -1.48 -13.11 31.54
C PRO A 183 -0.72 -13.89 30.46
N LEU A 184 -0.40 -13.23 29.34
CA LEU A 184 0.26 -13.86 28.20
C LEU A 184 1.70 -13.36 28.06
N GLU A 185 2.62 -14.27 27.79
CA GLU A 185 3.98 -13.97 27.35
C GLU A 185 4.09 -14.34 25.87
N ILE A 186 4.51 -13.39 25.05
CA ILE A 186 4.52 -13.50 23.60
C ILE A 186 5.95 -13.34 23.11
N SER A 187 6.49 -14.39 22.50
CA SER A 187 7.82 -14.41 21.90
C SER A 187 7.73 -14.41 20.39
N VAL A 188 8.52 -13.56 19.76
CA VAL A 188 8.55 -13.40 18.31
C VAL A 188 9.99 -13.31 17.85
N ASP A 189 10.38 -14.20 16.94
CA ASP A 189 11.63 -14.05 16.20
C ASP A 189 11.35 -13.34 14.87
N LEU A 190 11.70 -12.06 14.81
CA LEU A 190 11.38 -11.21 13.68
C LEU A 190 12.27 -11.43 12.46
N GLY A 191 13.28 -12.31 12.52
CA GLY A 191 14.22 -12.54 11.43
C GLY A 191 14.85 -11.23 10.95
N VAL A 192 16.06 -10.91 11.39
CA VAL A 192 16.79 -9.80 10.76
C VAL A 192 17.19 -10.27 9.36
N GLU A 193 16.28 -10.18 8.38
CA GLU A 193 16.71 -10.05 7.00
C GLU A 193 17.51 -8.75 6.97
N GLU A 194 18.84 -8.87 6.95
CA GLU A 194 19.70 -7.77 6.59
C GLU A 194 19.16 -7.21 5.28
N LEU A 195 18.45 -6.08 5.38
CA LEU A 195 18.04 -5.34 4.20
C LEU A 195 19.32 -5.12 3.43
N VAL A 196 19.46 -5.79 2.29
CA VAL A 196 20.56 -5.54 1.37
C VAL A 196 20.41 -4.07 1.01
N THR A 197 21.16 -3.23 1.70
CA THR A 197 21.24 -1.82 1.36
C THR A 197 21.83 -1.86 -0.03
N SER A 198 20.99 -1.64 -1.04
CA SER A 198 21.38 -1.61 -2.44
C SER A 198 22.69 -0.84 -2.50
N LYS A 199 23.82 -1.53 -2.70
CA LYS A 199 25.13 -0.89 -2.77
C LYS A 199 24.96 0.26 -3.74
N ARG A 200 25.44 1.46 -3.38
CA ARG A 200 25.34 2.62 -4.28
C ARG A 200 26.00 2.24 -5.59
N CYS A 201 25.17 1.90 -6.58
CA CYS A 201 25.67 1.41 -7.85
C CYS A 201 26.45 2.55 -8.48
N LYS A 202 27.68 2.26 -8.91
CA LYS A 202 28.45 3.17 -9.74
C LYS A 202 28.23 2.74 -11.19
N ARG A 203 28.17 3.71 -12.10
CA ARG A 203 28.13 3.44 -13.54
C ARG A 203 29.39 3.99 -14.19
N PRO A 204 29.91 3.37 -15.27
CA PRO A 204 30.98 3.96 -16.05
C PRO A 204 30.59 5.34 -16.58
N ASP A 205 31.50 6.30 -16.46
CA ASP A 205 31.35 7.65 -16.98
C ASP A 205 32.09 7.79 -18.31
N PHE A 206 31.51 7.22 -19.36
CA PHE A 206 32.05 7.28 -20.72
C PHE A 206 32.29 8.72 -21.21
N PHE A 207 31.58 9.72 -20.67
CA PHE A 207 31.78 11.11 -21.07
C PHE A 207 33.11 11.69 -20.56
N SER A 208 33.62 11.16 -19.45
CA SER A 208 34.86 11.64 -18.80
C SER A 208 36.02 10.67 -18.96
N ALA A 209 35.90 9.69 -19.86
CA ALA A 209 36.96 8.75 -20.15
C ALA A 209 38.06 9.41 -20.99
N ASP A 210 39.31 9.04 -20.71
CA ASP A 210 40.46 9.37 -21.54
C ASP A 210 40.51 8.41 -22.73
N TYR A 211 39.96 8.83 -23.86
CA TYR A 211 39.89 8.01 -25.05
C TYR A 211 41.22 7.86 -25.78
N ASP A 212 42.17 8.79 -25.58
CA ASP A 212 43.49 8.69 -26.19
C ASP A 212 44.24 7.48 -25.61
N GLN A 213 44.14 7.31 -24.30
CA GLN A 213 44.73 6.16 -23.62
C GLN A 213 43.98 4.84 -23.91
N VAL A 214 42.66 4.88 -24.03
CA VAL A 214 41.85 3.71 -24.47
C VAL A 214 42.26 3.26 -25.87
N ASN A 215 42.41 4.19 -26.81
CA ASN A 215 42.83 3.88 -28.18
C ASN A 215 44.26 3.32 -28.20
N SER A 216 45.18 3.92 -27.44
CA SER A 216 46.56 3.41 -27.33
C SER A 216 46.61 1.97 -26.78
N ASP A 217 45.75 1.63 -25.83
CA ASP A 217 45.67 0.26 -25.31
C ASP A 217 45.04 -0.71 -26.31
N LEU A 218 44.02 -0.28 -27.06
CA LEU A 218 43.41 -1.09 -28.11
C LEU A 218 44.38 -1.38 -29.27
N GLU A 219 45.24 -0.43 -29.61
CA GLU A 219 46.26 -0.58 -30.65
C GLU A 219 47.37 -1.57 -30.28
N LYS A 220 47.68 -1.72 -28.98
CA LYS A 220 48.69 -2.66 -28.48
C LYS A 220 48.23 -4.12 -28.50
N ILE A 221 46.96 -4.39 -28.76
CA ILE A 221 46.38 -5.73 -28.66
C ILE A 221 46.50 -6.44 -30.00
N THR A 222 47.21 -7.56 -30.00
CA THR A 222 47.31 -8.45 -31.16
C THR A 222 46.06 -9.32 -31.28
N TRP A 223 45.01 -8.80 -31.92
CA TRP A 223 43.70 -9.46 -32.04
C TRP A 223 43.74 -10.85 -32.68
N THR A 224 44.69 -11.10 -33.57
CA THR A 224 44.88 -12.41 -34.20
C THR A 224 45.21 -13.50 -33.18
N GLU A 225 46.04 -13.20 -32.17
CA GLU A 225 46.40 -14.13 -31.09
C GLU A 225 45.30 -14.25 -30.03
N VAL A 226 44.62 -13.14 -29.74
CA VAL A 226 43.52 -13.13 -28.77
C VAL A 226 42.33 -13.95 -29.26
N LEU A 227 42.02 -13.88 -30.56
CA LEU A 227 40.85 -14.53 -31.14
C LEU A 227 41.13 -15.98 -31.61
N SER A 228 42.38 -16.31 -31.96
CA SER A 228 42.76 -17.66 -32.44
C SER A 228 42.56 -18.77 -31.41
N ASN A 229 42.60 -18.43 -30.11
CA ASN A 229 42.46 -19.37 -29.01
C ASN A 229 41.01 -19.79 -28.70
N SER A 230 40.03 -19.31 -29.47
CA SER A 230 38.61 -19.52 -29.18
C SER A 230 37.93 -20.49 -30.16
N LEU A 231 37.12 -21.39 -29.63
CA LEU A 231 36.37 -22.38 -30.40
C LEU A 231 35.10 -21.74 -30.99
N GLY A 232 35.22 -21.23 -32.22
CA GLY A 232 34.09 -20.71 -33.01
C GLY A 232 33.69 -19.26 -32.69
N VAL A 233 32.77 -18.72 -33.49
CA VAL A 233 32.40 -17.30 -33.49
C VAL A 233 31.92 -16.79 -32.12
N ASN A 234 31.13 -17.59 -31.41
CA ASN A 234 30.63 -17.22 -30.07
C ASN A 234 31.77 -17.12 -29.04
N GLY A 235 32.78 -18.00 -29.15
CA GLY A 235 34.00 -17.92 -28.34
C GLY A 235 34.79 -16.65 -28.65
N MET A 236 34.97 -16.33 -29.94
CA MET A 236 35.67 -15.12 -30.37
C MET A 236 34.99 -13.85 -29.83
N VAL A 237 33.66 -13.78 -29.90
CA VAL A 237 32.87 -12.65 -29.38
C VAL A 237 33.00 -12.54 -27.86
N SER A 238 33.04 -13.67 -27.15
CA SER A 238 33.22 -13.69 -25.70
C SER A 238 34.61 -13.17 -25.30
N CYS A 239 35.67 -13.60 -26.00
CA CYS A 239 37.04 -13.10 -25.81
C CYS A 239 37.16 -11.60 -26.15
N PHE A 240 36.50 -11.15 -27.22
CA PHE A 240 36.44 -9.73 -27.55
C PHE A 240 35.82 -8.92 -26.41
N TYR A 241 34.66 -9.35 -25.90
CA TYR A 241 34.00 -8.64 -24.81
C TYR A 241 34.76 -8.71 -23.49
N SER A 242 35.52 -9.78 -23.21
CA SER A 242 36.32 -9.85 -21.98
C SER A 242 37.43 -8.79 -22.02
N VAL A 243 38.21 -8.73 -23.10
CA VAL A 243 39.27 -7.73 -23.29
C VAL A 243 38.70 -6.31 -23.23
N PHE A 244 37.57 -6.07 -23.90
CA PHE A 244 36.93 -4.75 -23.90
C PHE A 244 36.40 -4.35 -22.52
N LYS A 245 35.82 -5.30 -21.76
CA LYS A 245 35.37 -5.06 -20.37
C LYS A 245 36.54 -4.73 -19.44
N ASP A 246 37.70 -5.34 -19.65
CA ASP A 246 38.90 -5.07 -18.85
C ASP A 246 39.45 -3.66 -19.11
N ILE A 247 39.48 -3.23 -20.37
CA ILE A 247 39.84 -1.85 -20.74
C ILE A 247 38.84 -0.87 -20.13
N ILE A 248 37.53 -1.13 -20.26
CA ILE A 248 36.48 -0.30 -19.64
C ILE A 248 36.70 -0.18 -18.14
N LYS A 249 36.94 -1.29 -17.45
CA LYS A 249 37.13 -1.33 -16.00
C LYS A 249 38.36 -0.54 -15.55
N THR A 250 39.42 -0.54 -16.36
CA THR A 250 40.71 0.08 -16.02
C THR A 250 40.76 1.56 -16.39
N ARG A 251 40.21 1.94 -17.55
CA ARG A 251 40.35 3.28 -18.13
C ARG A 251 39.15 4.19 -17.93
N ILE A 252 37.96 3.63 -17.68
CA ILE A 252 36.74 4.45 -17.59
C ILE A 252 36.41 4.71 -16.12
N PRO A 253 36.41 6.00 -15.69
CA PRO A 253 36.10 6.33 -14.31
C PRO A 253 34.65 5.97 -13.97
N LEU A 254 34.44 5.56 -12.72
CA LEU A 254 33.11 5.21 -12.21
C LEU A 254 32.45 6.41 -11.54
N LYS A 255 31.25 6.79 -11.98
CA LYS A 255 30.44 7.85 -11.37
C LYS A 255 29.33 7.25 -10.49
N PRO A 256 29.08 7.81 -9.28
CA PRO A 256 27.98 7.35 -8.45
C PRO A 256 26.63 7.59 -9.14
N ILE A 257 25.75 6.58 -9.12
CA ILE A 257 24.37 6.75 -9.57
C ILE A 257 23.63 7.53 -8.48
N LYS A 258 23.18 8.75 -8.81
CA LYS A 258 22.31 9.53 -7.95
C LYS A 258 20.93 8.89 -7.98
N SER A 259 20.46 8.36 -6.86
CA SER A 259 19.05 8.00 -6.74
C SER A 259 18.20 9.27 -6.79
N ASN A 260 17.27 9.33 -7.74
CA ASN A 260 16.34 10.44 -7.78
C ASN A 260 15.33 10.23 -6.63
N GLN A 261 15.51 10.96 -5.54
CA GLN A 261 14.65 10.86 -4.35
C GLN A 261 13.24 11.39 -4.60
N TYR A 262 13.05 12.14 -5.69
CA TYR A 262 11.78 12.72 -6.07
C TYR A 262 11.23 12.04 -7.32
N PRO A 263 9.90 11.90 -7.45
CA PRO A 263 9.27 11.45 -8.68
C PRO A 263 9.72 12.30 -9.88
N HIS A 264 9.87 11.70 -11.06
CA HIS A 264 10.42 12.40 -12.23
C HIS A 264 9.63 13.63 -12.68
N TRP A 265 8.37 13.76 -12.26
CA TRP A 265 7.48 14.85 -12.63
C TRP A 265 7.64 16.05 -11.69
N TYR A 266 8.43 15.91 -10.61
CA TYR A 266 8.78 17.02 -9.76
C TYR A 266 9.71 17.98 -10.51
N THR A 267 9.30 19.24 -10.54
CA THR A 267 10.15 20.32 -11.06
C THR A 267 11.17 20.76 -10.01
N ARG A 268 12.28 21.37 -10.45
CA ARG A 268 13.28 21.96 -9.54
C ARG A 268 12.64 22.97 -8.57
N LYS A 269 11.67 23.76 -9.05
CA LYS A 269 10.90 24.72 -8.25
C LYS A 269 10.13 24.02 -7.13
N LEU A 270 9.42 22.92 -7.45
CA LEU A 270 8.69 22.14 -6.47
C LEU A 270 9.63 21.51 -5.43
N ILE A 271 10.75 20.91 -5.87
CA ILE A 271 11.74 20.32 -4.97
C ILE A 271 12.28 21.37 -3.98
N LYS A 272 12.61 22.58 -4.47
CA LYS A 272 13.07 23.68 -3.61
C LYS A 272 12.04 24.02 -2.53
N ARG A 273 10.76 24.17 -2.90
CA ARG A 273 9.68 24.48 -1.96
C ARG A 273 9.41 23.35 -0.97
N VAL A 274 9.51 22.10 -1.38
CA VAL A 274 9.38 20.94 -0.47
C VAL A 274 10.49 20.92 0.56
N LYS A 275 11.74 21.21 0.16
CA LYS A 275 12.88 21.32 1.09
C LYS A 275 12.73 22.48 2.05
N GLU A 276 12.28 23.63 1.55
CA GLU A 276 12.02 24.82 2.36
C GLU A 276 10.92 24.58 3.40
N LYS A 277 9.81 23.95 3.00
CA LYS A 277 8.74 23.51 3.91
C LYS A 277 9.29 22.60 5.02
N GLU A 278 10.15 21.64 4.66
CA GLU A 278 10.73 20.71 5.63
C GLU A 278 11.69 21.40 6.60
N LYS A 279 12.45 22.39 6.14
CA LYS A 279 13.32 23.23 6.99
C LYS A 279 12.51 23.89 8.12
N TYR A 280 11.40 24.58 7.78
CA TYR A 280 10.57 25.24 8.79
C TYR A 280 9.88 24.25 9.73
N ARG A 281 9.48 23.06 9.25
CA ARG A 281 8.94 21.99 10.11
C ARG A 281 9.94 21.56 11.18
N ILE A 282 11.20 21.38 10.79
CA ILE A 282 12.29 20.98 11.69
C ILE A 282 12.59 22.10 12.68
N GLN A 283 12.66 23.35 12.22
CA GLN A 283 12.90 24.52 13.09
C GLN A 283 11.77 24.69 14.12
N PHE A 284 10.51 24.64 13.68
CA PHE A 284 9.35 24.67 14.58
C PHE A 284 9.39 23.54 15.61
N LYS A 285 9.68 22.30 15.19
CA LYS A 285 9.78 21.16 16.11
C LYS A 285 10.92 21.32 17.13
N LYS A 286 12.02 21.98 16.76
CA LYS A 286 13.20 22.14 17.62
C LYS A 286 13.07 23.33 18.58
N PHE A 287 12.51 24.45 18.12
CA PHE A 287 12.54 25.72 18.85
C PHE A 287 11.15 26.23 19.28
N GLY A 288 10.06 25.67 18.75
CA GLY A 288 8.69 26.04 19.13
C GLY A 288 8.25 27.45 18.69
N ILE A 289 8.96 28.08 17.75
CA ILE A 289 8.71 29.46 17.33
C ILE A 289 7.44 29.54 16.47
N SER A 290 6.48 30.38 16.86
CA SER A 290 5.19 30.54 16.17
C SER A 290 5.30 31.03 14.72
N LEU A 291 6.30 31.85 14.40
CA LEU A 291 6.58 32.31 13.03
C LEU A 291 6.94 31.14 12.10
N ASP A 292 7.74 30.17 12.57
CA ASP A 292 8.09 28.99 11.79
C ASP A 292 6.86 28.10 11.52
N GLU A 293 5.91 28.07 12.46
CA GLU A 293 4.64 27.35 12.28
C GLU A 293 3.78 27.98 11.18
N ILE A 294 3.67 29.32 11.18
CA ILE A 294 2.93 30.07 10.16
C ILE A 294 3.55 29.86 8.79
N GLU A 295 4.87 30.01 8.67
CA GLU A 295 5.60 29.78 7.42
C GLU A 295 5.49 28.33 6.94
N PHE A 296 5.59 27.36 7.85
CA PHE A 296 5.37 25.94 7.51
C PHE A 296 3.97 25.70 6.94
N LYS A 297 2.91 26.23 7.58
CA LYS A 297 1.52 26.08 7.11
C LYS A 297 1.32 26.70 5.73
N LEU A 298 1.86 27.89 5.52
CA LEU A 298 1.79 28.61 4.26
C LEU A 298 2.56 27.91 3.14
N LEU A 299 3.78 27.41 3.42
CA LEU A 299 4.57 26.62 2.48
C LEU A 299 3.93 25.26 2.18
N ARG A 300 3.26 24.64 3.16
CA ARG A 300 2.50 23.40 2.95
C ARG A 300 1.39 23.61 1.92
N PHE A 301 0.58 24.65 2.09
CA PHE A 301 -0.48 24.99 1.15
C PHE A 301 0.06 25.29 -0.26
N ARG A 302 1.12 26.10 -0.35
CA ARG A 302 1.77 26.41 -1.65
C ARG A 302 2.34 25.15 -2.32
N CYS A 303 2.93 24.23 -1.55
CA CYS A 303 3.42 22.96 -2.07
C CYS A 303 2.29 22.10 -2.63
N GLU A 304 1.14 22.04 -1.95
CA GLU A 304 -0.02 21.27 -2.41
C GLU A 304 -0.52 21.75 -3.78
N ILE A 305 -0.68 23.07 -3.95
CA ILE A 305 -1.05 23.67 -5.24
C ILE A 305 -0.02 23.33 -6.32
N LEU A 306 1.27 23.49 -6.03
CA LEU A 306 2.34 23.21 -6.98
C LEU A 306 2.43 21.72 -7.35
N ILE A 307 2.19 20.83 -6.39
CA ILE A 307 2.14 19.39 -6.63
C ILE A 307 1.02 19.06 -7.62
N ASN A 308 -0.19 19.55 -7.36
CA ASN A 308 -1.36 19.29 -8.21
C ASN A 308 -1.15 19.85 -9.62
N SER A 309 -0.62 21.07 -9.72
CA SER A 309 -0.28 21.70 -11.02
C SER A 309 0.80 20.91 -11.77
N CYS A 310 1.92 20.55 -11.12
CA CYS A 310 3.00 19.81 -11.77
C CYS A 310 2.54 18.42 -12.22
N TYR A 311 1.71 17.75 -11.41
CA TYR A 311 1.17 16.44 -11.74
C TYR A 311 0.21 16.51 -12.92
N LYS A 312 -0.69 17.49 -12.95
CA LYS A 312 -1.59 17.74 -14.10
C LYS A 312 -0.81 17.99 -15.39
N SER A 313 0.15 18.92 -15.37
CA SER A 313 1.01 19.16 -16.54
C SER A 313 1.85 17.95 -16.95
N TYR A 314 2.12 17.03 -16.03
CA TYR A 314 2.75 15.76 -16.35
C TYR A 314 1.77 14.79 -17.02
N THR A 315 0.57 14.60 -16.48
CA THR A 315 -0.46 13.73 -17.09
C THR A 315 -0.84 14.21 -18.48
N ASP A 316 -1.05 15.51 -18.67
CA ASP A 316 -1.40 16.11 -19.96
C ASP A 316 -0.30 15.83 -21.01
N ARG A 317 0.98 15.89 -20.60
CA ARG A 317 2.11 15.55 -21.48
C ARG A 317 2.19 14.06 -21.78
N VAL A 318 1.92 13.20 -20.80
CA VAL A 318 1.86 11.75 -21.03
C VAL A 318 0.78 11.44 -22.05
N GLU A 319 -0.42 12.00 -21.89
CA GLU A 319 -1.56 11.82 -22.79
C GLU A 319 -1.25 12.31 -24.21
N ALA A 320 -0.70 13.53 -24.34
CA ALA A 320 -0.33 14.09 -25.64
C ALA A 320 0.77 13.27 -26.34
N SER A 321 1.66 12.63 -25.58
CA SER A 321 2.77 11.84 -26.14
C SER A 321 2.44 10.37 -26.39
N ILE A 322 1.21 9.90 -26.14
CA ILE A 322 0.83 8.49 -26.34
C ILE A 322 1.10 8.04 -27.79
N LYS A 323 0.73 8.87 -28.78
CA LYS A 323 0.88 8.52 -30.20
C LYS A 323 2.30 8.65 -30.71
N SER A 324 3.09 9.60 -30.17
CA SER A 324 4.45 9.89 -30.65
C SER A 324 5.53 9.12 -29.90
N ASN A 325 5.32 8.82 -28.61
CA ASN A 325 6.26 8.08 -27.77
C ASN A 325 5.54 7.34 -26.64
N THR A 326 5.14 6.10 -26.93
CA THR A 326 4.46 5.19 -26.00
C THR A 326 5.28 4.87 -24.74
N LYS A 327 6.59 5.12 -24.72
CA LYS A 327 7.47 4.85 -23.56
C LYS A 327 7.06 5.63 -22.32
N TYR A 328 6.58 6.86 -22.48
CA TYR A 328 6.12 7.69 -21.35
C TYR A 328 4.87 7.10 -20.69
N PHE A 329 3.92 6.63 -21.51
CA PHE A 329 2.73 5.94 -21.05
C PHE A 329 3.06 4.65 -20.31
N TRP A 330 3.94 3.80 -20.88
CA TRP A 330 4.36 2.58 -20.20
C TRP A 330 5.13 2.85 -18.90
N THR A 331 5.93 3.91 -18.86
CA THR A 331 6.62 4.35 -17.64
C THR A 331 5.63 4.81 -16.57
N TYR A 332 4.61 5.58 -16.97
CA TYR A 332 3.51 5.99 -16.10
C TYR A 332 2.77 4.78 -15.50
N LEU A 333 2.41 3.79 -16.32
CA LEU A 333 1.78 2.56 -15.86
C LEU A 333 2.69 1.75 -14.92
N LYS A 334 3.97 1.57 -15.27
CA LYS A 334 4.96 0.86 -14.44
C LYS A 334 5.08 1.49 -13.05
N GLN A 335 5.04 2.81 -12.93
CA GLN A 335 5.09 3.49 -11.63
C GLN A 335 3.83 3.31 -10.79
N ARG A 336 2.69 2.98 -11.40
CA ARG A 336 1.42 2.71 -10.70
C ARG A 336 1.25 1.24 -10.35
N ARG A 337 2.00 0.34 -10.96
CA ARG A 337 2.13 -1.06 -10.51
C ARG A 337 2.99 -1.06 -9.24
N ASN A 338 2.49 -1.66 -8.16
CA ASN A 338 3.09 -1.60 -6.83
C ASN A 338 4.38 -2.45 -6.65
N ASN A 339 4.96 -2.99 -7.72
CA ASN A 339 6.06 -3.94 -7.64
C ASN A 339 7.39 -3.23 -7.89
N LYS A 340 8.14 -2.92 -6.83
CA LYS A 340 9.56 -2.52 -6.94
C LYS A 340 10.53 -3.69 -7.01
N CYS A 341 10.06 -4.91 -6.70
CA CYS A 341 10.70 -6.16 -7.07
C CYS A 341 9.58 -7.10 -7.51
N GLU A 342 9.52 -7.43 -8.80
CA GLU A 342 8.62 -8.47 -9.33
C GLU A 342 9.15 -9.88 -9.01
N PHE A 343 10.38 -9.98 -8.52
CA PHE A 343 11.11 -11.22 -8.41
C PHE A 343 11.62 -11.40 -6.98
N PRO A 344 11.37 -12.56 -6.34
CA PRO A 344 11.94 -12.90 -5.04
C PRO A 344 13.48 -12.98 -5.13
N ALA A 345 14.15 -12.69 -4.02
CA ALA A 345 15.62 -12.73 -3.91
C ALA A 345 16.19 -14.15 -4.08
N SER A 346 15.34 -15.15 -3.97
CA SER A 346 15.64 -16.53 -4.32
C SER A 346 14.47 -17.16 -5.07
N MET A 347 14.76 -18.01 -6.05
CA MET A 347 13.77 -18.78 -6.81
C MET A 347 14.07 -20.26 -6.72
N VAL A 348 13.03 -21.10 -6.73
CA VAL A 348 13.16 -22.55 -6.63
C VAL A 348 12.73 -23.19 -7.95
N TYR A 349 13.60 -24.03 -8.51
CA TYR A 349 13.31 -24.87 -9.66
C TYR A 349 13.93 -26.25 -9.42
N ASN A 350 13.17 -27.34 -9.64
CA ASN A 350 13.60 -28.72 -9.41
C ASN A 350 14.25 -28.98 -8.03
N ASN A 351 13.64 -28.49 -6.94
CA ASN A 351 14.16 -28.56 -5.57
C ASN A 351 15.52 -27.90 -5.32
N GLN A 352 15.99 -27.05 -6.25
CA GLN A 352 17.19 -26.25 -6.07
C GLN A 352 16.82 -24.77 -5.92
N THR A 353 17.47 -24.10 -4.97
CA THR A 353 17.24 -22.68 -4.67
C THR A 353 18.37 -21.86 -5.29
N PHE A 354 17.99 -20.91 -6.15
CA PHE A 354 18.91 -20.00 -6.83
C PHE A 354 18.77 -18.61 -6.22
N THR A 355 19.89 -17.96 -5.91
CA THR A 355 19.93 -16.64 -5.24
C THR A 355 20.62 -15.57 -6.07
N ASP A 356 21.30 -15.96 -7.15
CA ASP A 356 21.99 -15.05 -8.06
C ASP A 356 21.18 -14.83 -9.34
N GLY A 357 21.19 -13.59 -9.83
CA GLY A 357 20.38 -13.19 -10.98
C GLY A 357 20.78 -13.87 -12.29
N VAL A 358 22.01 -14.35 -12.42
CA VAL A 358 22.48 -15.04 -13.64
C VAL A 358 21.89 -16.44 -13.69
N SER A 359 22.08 -17.24 -12.63
CA SER A 359 21.53 -18.59 -12.54
C SER A 359 20.01 -18.59 -12.59
N ILE A 360 19.35 -17.59 -12.00
CA ILE A 360 17.89 -17.43 -12.12
C ILE A 360 17.47 -17.25 -13.59
N CYS A 361 18.15 -16.38 -14.36
CA CYS A 361 17.85 -16.19 -15.78
C CYS A 361 18.15 -17.45 -16.60
N ASP A 362 19.29 -18.10 -16.36
CA ASP A 362 19.67 -19.31 -17.09
C ASP A 362 18.66 -20.45 -16.85
N GLN A 363 18.16 -20.61 -15.63
CA GLN A 363 17.12 -21.60 -15.33
C GLN A 363 15.76 -21.22 -15.89
N PHE A 364 15.44 -19.93 -15.94
CA PHE A 364 14.26 -19.45 -16.62
C PHE A 364 14.32 -19.80 -18.11
N ASP A 365 15.44 -19.53 -18.77
CA ASP A 365 15.66 -19.89 -20.17
C ASP A 365 15.56 -21.41 -20.39
N ASN A 366 16.14 -22.22 -19.49
CA ASN A 366 16.03 -23.68 -19.55
C ASN A 366 14.59 -24.21 -19.35
N HIS A 367 13.76 -23.52 -18.57
CA HIS A 367 12.37 -23.91 -18.37
C HIS A 367 11.51 -23.64 -19.60
N PHE A 368 11.82 -22.57 -20.35
CA PHE A 368 11.04 -22.13 -21.52
C PHE A 368 11.68 -22.48 -22.86
N SER A 369 12.82 -23.18 -22.89
CA SER A 369 13.51 -23.62 -24.12
C SER A 369 12.86 -24.82 -24.83
N SER A 370 11.58 -25.08 -24.56
CA SER A 370 10.77 -26.13 -25.20
C SER A 370 10.25 -25.75 -26.58
#